data_AF-A0A382N439-F1
#
_entry.id   AF-A0A382N439-F1
#
_cell.length_a   1.000
_cell.length_b   1.000
_cell.length_c   1.000
_cell.angle_alpha   90.00
_cell.angle_beta   90.00
_cell.angle_gamma   90.00
#
_symmetry.space_group_name_H-M   'P 1'
#
loop_
_entity.id
_entity.type
_entity.pdbx_description
1 polymer ?
#
loop_
_entity_poly.entity_id
_entity_poly.type
_entity_poly.pdbx_seq_one_letter_code
_entity_poly.pdbx_strand_id
1 'polypeptide(L)'
;MTNKILIISIWVASVALAYWLGLEGGSEFTASNEKAKGGGDIASGPLSTVKGTPKSPSPTGFDVSTISSRKEEVSNALSSSHVTVEERPEVDSQSEQKSLLKRLRSGNPVERLAAFTEVLNDPTSANLSSAIDAYKTLPEGHTRFSELRLLTYAWSQVDPAGALEWVGSLSRFEKHIGSGSVLDAWSRNDPNAAIEWAKNNFEGDDNPYFVGIITGMAEKDFTGA
;
A
#
# COMPACT_ATOMS: atom_id res chain seq x y z
N MET A 1 27.82 16.99 -43.43
CA MET A 1 28.07 18.00 -42.38
C MET A 1 26.77 18.73 -42.10
N THR A 2 26.05 18.32 -41.06
CA THR A 2 24.72 18.84 -40.73
C THR A 2 24.86 20.22 -40.09
N ASN A 3 24.22 21.22 -40.68
CA ASN A 3 24.42 22.62 -40.33
C ASN A 3 23.75 22.92 -39.00
N LYS A 4 24.51 22.88 -37.89
CA LYS A 4 24.01 23.07 -36.51
C LYS A 4 23.17 24.35 -36.31
N ILE A 5 23.39 25.35 -37.18
CA ILE A 5 22.68 26.62 -37.22
C ILE A 5 21.17 26.42 -37.55
N LEU A 6 20.82 25.45 -38.40
CA LEU A 6 19.42 25.17 -38.78
C LEU A 6 18.61 24.57 -37.61
N ILE A 7 19.24 23.79 -36.75
CA ILE A 7 18.56 23.16 -35.60
C ILE A 7 18.26 24.21 -34.53
N ILE A 8 19.20 25.14 -34.30
CA ILE A 8 19.03 26.21 -33.33
C ILE A 8 17.93 27.19 -33.79
N SER A 9 17.82 27.48 -35.10
CA SER A 9 16.75 28.35 -35.60
C SER A 9 15.35 27.78 -35.40
N ILE A 10 15.19 26.45 -35.44
CA ILE A 10 13.90 25.78 -35.22
C ILE A 10 13.46 25.95 -33.76
N TRP A 11 14.38 25.76 -32.80
CA TRP A 11 14.07 25.92 -31.38
C TRP A 11 13.69 27.37 -31.03
N VAL A 12 14.39 28.35 -31.58
CA VAL A 12 14.08 29.77 -31.34
C VAL A 12 12.73 30.14 -31.96
N ALA A 13 12.41 29.64 -33.15
CA ALA A 13 11.11 29.87 -33.79
C ALA A 13 9.94 29.26 -32.98
N SER A 14 10.12 28.07 -32.40
CA SER A 14 9.09 27.45 -31.55
C SER A 14 8.80 28.24 -30.27
N VAL A 15 9.82 28.80 -29.62
CA VAL A 15 9.63 29.62 -28.41
C VAL A 15 8.93 30.94 -28.76
N ALA A 16 9.31 31.58 -29.87
CA ALA A 16 8.65 32.79 -30.34
C ALA A 16 7.17 32.55 -30.69
N LEU A 17 6.86 31.42 -31.33
CA LEU A 17 5.49 31.05 -31.67
C LEU A 17 4.63 30.77 -30.43
N ALA A 18 5.19 30.11 -29.41
CA ALA A 18 4.51 29.86 -28.14
C ALA A 18 4.24 31.17 -27.36
N TYR A 19 5.20 32.10 -27.37
CA TYR A 19 5.02 33.42 -26.76
C TYR A 19 3.93 34.24 -27.48
N TRP A 20 3.92 34.20 -28.81
CA TRP A 20 2.92 34.92 -29.61
C TRP A 20 1.51 34.37 -29.36
N LEU A 21 1.34 33.04 -29.43
CA LEU A 21 0.04 32.40 -29.17
C LEU A 21 -0.43 32.51 -27.71
N GLY A 22 0.49 32.70 -26.76
CA GLY A 22 0.17 32.92 -25.35
C GLY A 22 -0.43 34.30 -25.06
N LEU A 23 -0.26 35.27 -25.97
CA LEU A 23 -0.74 36.65 -25.76
C LEU A 23 -2.19 36.86 -26.25
N GLU A 24 -2.66 36.07 -27.22
CA GLU A 24 -4.05 36.12 -27.71
C GLU A 24 -5.07 35.34 -26.84
N GLY A 25 -4.62 34.59 -25.83
CA GLY A 25 -5.49 33.73 -24.99
C GLY A 25 -6.08 34.39 -23.73
N GLY A 26 -5.89 35.69 -23.52
CA GLY A 26 -6.37 36.40 -22.34
C GLY A 26 -7.81 36.88 -22.47
N SER A 27 -8.80 36.00 -22.33
CA SER A 27 -10.21 36.40 -22.15
C SER A 27 -10.72 36.05 -20.75
N GLU A 28 -10.75 37.08 -19.91
CA GLU A 28 -11.78 37.40 -18.90
C GLU A 28 -12.20 36.31 -17.90
N PHE A 29 -11.57 36.31 -16.71
CA PHE A 29 -12.27 35.92 -15.48
C PHE A 29 -12.68 37.20 -14.75
N THR A 30 -13.94 37.59 -14.90
CA THR A 30 -14.53 38.70 -14.17
C THR A 30 -14.74 38.28 -12.71
N ALA A 31 -14.09 38.99 -11.80
CA ALA A 31 -14.37 38.91 -10.37
C ALA A 31 -15.69 39.65 -10.08
N SER A 32 -16.80 38.92 -9.96
CA SER A 32 -18.04 39.46 -9.42
C SER A 32 -17.98 39.45 -7.89
N ASN A 33 -17.59 40.62 -7.37
CA ASN A 33 -17.81 41.01 -5.98
C ASN A 33 -19.27 41.47 -5.84
N GLU A 34 -20.16 40.59 -5.39
CA GLU A 34 -21.53 40.97 -5.05
C GLU A 34 -21.78 40.87 -3.54
N LYS A 35 -21.81 42.05 -2.93
CA LYS A 35 -22.14 42.33 -1.54
C LYS A 35 -23.66 42.21 -1.35
N ALA A 36 -24.15 41.04 -0.96
CA ALA A 36 -25.53 40.87 -0.51
C ALA A 36 -25.60 40.94 1.03
N LYS A 37 -26.12 42.06 1.50
CA LYS A 37 -26.53 42.33 2.88
C LYS A 37 -27.84 41.58 3.15
N GLY A 38 -27.85 40.67 4.12
CA GLY A 38 -29.08 39.97 4.52
C GLY A 38 -28.91 39.35 5.91
N GLY A 39 -29.24 40.12 6.94
CA GLY A 39 -29.45 39.59 8.28
C GLY A 39 -30.73 38.76 8.31
N GLY A 40 -30.67 37.62 8.99
CA GLY A 40 -31.81 36.73 9.22
C GLY A 40 -31.47 35.80 10.36
N ASP A 41 -32.15 36.02 11.47
CA ASP A 41 -31.96 35.39 12.77
C ASP A 41 -32.07 33.86 12.73
N ILE A 42 -31.08 33.15 13.27
CA ILE A 42 -31.26 31.72 13.60
C ILE A 42 -31.94 31.65 14.95
N ALA A 43 -33.27 31.66 14.90
CA ALA A 43 -34.13 31.41 16.04
C ALA A 43 -33.88 29.99 16.59
N SER A 44 -33.58 29.94 17.88
CA SER A 44 -33.66 28.73 18.70
C SER A 44 -35.13 28.39 18.95
N GLY A 45 -35.57 27.18 18.61
CA GLY A 45 -36.92 26.67 18.85
C GLY A 45 -36.94 25.14 18.88
N PRO A 46 -37.82 24.51 19.69
CA PRO A 46 -37.50 23.26 20.38
C PRO A 46 -37.70 21.99 19.54
N LEU A 47 -36.94 20.98 19.93
CA LEU A 47 -36.93 19.62 19.41
C LEU A 47 -38.26 18.90 19.69
N SER A 48 -39.01 18.58 18.64
CA SER A 48 -40.20 17.72 18.73
C SER A 48 -39.80 16.25 18.73
N THR A 49 -40.16 15.59 19.84
CA THR A 49 -40.15 14.16 20.13
C THR A 49 -40.56 13.27 18.93
N VAL A 50 -39.63 12.42 18.48
CA VAL A 50 -39.95 11.20 17.72
C VAL A 50 -39.47 10.01 18.54
N LYS A 51 -40.46 9.25 19.03
CA LYS A 51 -40.30 8.02 19.80
C LYS A 51 -40.07 6.87 18.83
N GLY A 52 -38.86 6.30 18.84
CA GLY A 52 -38.51 5.13 18.04
C GLY A 52 -37.18 4.53 18.50
N THR A 53 -37.25 3.51 19.33
CA THR A 53 -36.10 2.70 19.78
C THR A 53 -35.76 1.63 18.74
N PRO A 54 -34.47 1.44 18.40
CA PRO A 54 -33.93 0.13 18.05
C PRO A 54 -33.01 -0.36 19.17
N LYS A 55 -33.36 -1.52 19.73
CA LYS A 55 -32.70 -2.19 20.85
C LYS A 55 -31.47 -2.95 20.33
N SER A 56 -30.30 -2.65 20.90
CA SER A 56 -29.05 -3.42 20.75
C SER A 56 -29.20 -4.82 21.37
N PRO A 57 -28.75 -5.91 20.72
CA PRO A 57 -28.63 -7.21 21.38
C PRO A 57 -27.26 -7.37 22.07
N SER A 58 -27.28 -7.62 23.38
CA SER A 58 -26.15 -8.11 24.17
C SER A 58 -25.89 -9.61 23.90
N PRO A 59 -24.67 -10.12 24.15
CA PRO A 59 -24.28 -11.49 23.83
C PRO A 59 -24.82 -12.46 24.90
N THR A 60 -25.58 -13.46 24.47
CA THR A 60 -26.06 -14.56 25.30
C THR A 60 -24.99 -15.65 25.37
N GLY A 61 -24.67 -16.11 26.58
CA GLY A 61 -23.64 -17.11 26.85
C GLY A 61 -23.91 -18.46 26.16
N PHE A 62 -22.83 -19.11 25.74
CA PHE A 62 -22.84 -20.50 25.32
C PHE A 62 -22.57 -21.39 26.53
N ASP A 63 -23.57 -22.22 26.84
CA ASP A 63 -23.59 -23.17 27.94
C ASP A 63 -22.80 -24.44 27.54
N VAL A 64 -21.67 -24.68 28.21
CA VAL A 64 -20.85 -25.89 28.05
C VAL A 64 -21.40 -26.96 28.99
N SER A 65 -22.43 -27.68 28.53
CA SER A 65 -22.98 -28.82 29.27
C SER A 65 -23.49 -29.94 28.36
N THR A 66 -22.70 -30.28 27.34
CA THR A 66 -22.86 -31.56 26.61
C THR A 66 -21.50 -32.21 26.34
N ILE A 67 -20.70 -32.40 27.39
CA ILE A 67 -19.60 -33.38 27.39
C ILE A 67 -19.98 -34.44 28.41
N SER A 68 -20.80 -35.40 28.01
CA SER A 68 -20.83 -36.71 28.67
C SER A 68 -21.61 -37.70 27.82
N SER A 69 -21.03 -38.89 27.67
CA SER A 69 -21.66 -40.13 27.16
C SER A 69 -21.59 -40.39 25.66
N ARG A 70 -20.46 -40.93 25.19
CA ARG A 70 -20.49 -42.23 24.51
C ARG A 70 -19.11 -42.89 24.51
N LYS A 71 -18.90 -43.80 25.46
CA LYS A 71 -17.79 -44.76 25.48
C LYS A 71 -18.34 -46.09 24.93
N GLU A 72 -17.53 -46.73 24.09
CA GLU A 72 -17.59 -48.13 23.63
C GLU A 72 -18.63 -48.50 22.57
N GLU A 73 -18.15 -48.62 21.33
CA GLU A 73 -18.40 -49.81 20.52
C GLU A 73 -17.12 -50.11 19.73
N VAL A 74 -16.30 -51.00 20.28
CA VAL A 74 -15.15 -51.61 19.61
C VAL A 74 -15.55 -53.05 19.29
N SER A 75 -16.05 -53.34 18.09
CA SER A 75 -15.83 -54.64 17.43
C SER A 75 -16.23 -54.61 15.96
N ASN A 76 -15.31 -55.07 15.12
CA ASN A 76 -15.54 -55.70 13.82
C ASN A 76 -16.03 -54.84 12.64
N ALA A 77 -15.07 -54.19 11.98
CA ALA A 77 -15.04 -54.13 10.52
C ALA A 77 -13.57 -54.15 10.03
N LEU A 78 -12.89 -55.29 10.21
CA LEU A 78 -11.71 -55.61 9.44
C LEU A 78 -12.17 -56.17 8.09
N SER A 79 -12.28 -55.31 7.06
CA SER A 79 -12.20 -55.74 5.67
C SER A 79 -11.98 -54.56 4.73
N SER A 80 -10.78 -54.54 4.17
CA SER A 80 -10.42 -53.96 2.89
C SER A 80 -10.82 -52.51 2.64
N SER A 81 -9.93 -51.61 3.03
CA SER A 81 -9.69 -50.42 2.22
C SER A 81 -8.19 -50.38 1.98
N HIS A 82 -7.78 -50.75 0.77
CA HIS A 82 -6.48 -50.39 0.23
C HIS A 82 -6.19 -48.95 0.65
N VAL A 83 -5.09 -48.75 1.38
CA VAL A 83 -4.45 -47.44 1.45
C VAL A 83 -3.98 -47.19 0.02
N THR A 84 -4.85 -46.61 -0.79
CA THR A 84 -4.42 -45.82 -1.92
C THR A 84 -3.59 -44.72 -1.28
N VAL A 85 -2.27 -44.85 -1.37
CA VAL A 85 -1.39 -43.71 -1.28
C VAL A 85 -1.92 -42.79 -2.38
N GLU A 86 -2.77 -41.82 -2.01
CA GLU A 86 -3.02 -40.69 -2.88
C GLU A 86 -1.65 -40.04 -3.04
N GLU A 87 -1.00 -40.42 -4.13
CA GLU A 87 0.06 -39.68 -4.77
C GLU A 87 -0.51 -38.30 -5.01
N ARG A 88 -0.34 -37.42 -4.01
CA ARG A 88 -0.62 -35.99 -4.12
C ARG A 88 0.08 -35.58 -5.41
N PRO A 89 -0.65 -35.11 -6.44
CA PRO A 89 -0.04 -34.87 -7.72
C PRO A 89 1.11 -33.90 -7.47
N GLU A 90 2.31 -34.24 -7.94
CA GLU A 90 3.41 -33.29 -8.08
C GLU A 90 2.87 -32.17 -8.98
N VAL A 91 2.24 -31.16 -8.37
CA VAL A 91 1.87 -29.95 -9.07
C VAL A 91 3.20 -29.36 -9.53
N ASP A 92 3.42 -29.40 -10.84
CA ASP A 92 4.65 -28.96 -11.48
C ASP A 92 5.04 -27.58 -10.93
N SER A 93 6.13 -27.51 -10.17
CA SER A 93 6.60 -26.28 -9.54
C SER A 93 6.84 -25.16 -10.55
N GLN A 94 7.14 -25.52 -11.82
CA GLN A 94 7.26 -24.54 -12.89
C GLN A 94 5.90 -23.95 -13.28
N SER A 95 4.84 -24.75 -13.26
CA SER A 95 3.47 -24.29 -13.51
C SER A 95 3.00 -23.33 -12.41
N GLU A 96 3.28 -23.65 -11.14
CA GLU A 96 2.96 -22.76 -10.03
C GLU A 96 3.72 -21.44 -10.12
N GLN A 97 5.02 -21.48 -10.41
CA GLN A 97 5.84 -20.29 -10.57
C GLN A 97 5.35 -19.42 -11.74
N LYS A 98 5.01 -20.02 -12.88
CA LYS A 98 4.43 -19.30 -14.02
C LYS A 98 3.07 -18.66 -13.67
N SER A 99 2.23 -19.38 -12.93
CA SER A 99 0.95 -18.87 -12.43
C SER A 99 1.13 -17.67 -11.50
N LEU A 100 2.08 -17.75 -10.57
CA LEU A 100 2.41 -16.67 -9.65
C LEU A 100 2.92 -15.42 -10.37
N LEU A 101 3.85 -15.58 -11.32
CA LEU A 101 4.37 -14.47 -12.13
C LEU A 101 3.29 -13.79 -12.98
N LYS A 102 2.28 -14.54 -13.42
CA LYS A 102 1.11 -14.00 -14.11
C LYS A 102 0.25 -13.16 -13.17
N ARG A 103 -0.04 -13.68 -11.96
CA ARG A 103 -0.87 -12.99 -10.96
C ARG A 103 -0.22 -11.70 -10.46
N LEU A 104 1.09 -11.71 -10.21
CA LEU A 104 1.86 -10.52 -9.80
C LEU A 104 1.70 -9.33 -10.76
N ARG A 105 1.54 -9.60 -12.05
CA ARG A 105 1.39 -8.58 -13.10
C ARG A 105 -0.08 -8.38 -13.54
N SER A 106 -1.03 -8.94 -12.79
CA SER A 106 -2.45 -8.85 -13.14
C SER A 106 -2.94 -7.41 -13.12
N GLY A 107 -3.79 -7.06 -14.08
CA GLY A 107 -4.52 -5.79 -14.08
C GLY A 107 -5.56 -5.71 -12.94
N ASN A 108 -5.97 -6.85 -12.37
CA ASN A 108 -6.89 -6.90 -11.24
C ASN A 108 -6.12 -6.65 -9.91
N PRO A 109 -6.39 -5.55 -9.18
CA PRO A 109 -5.70 -5.21 -7.93
C PRO A 109 -5.81 -6.29 -6.86
N VAL A 110 -6.93 -7.01 -6.78
CA VAL A 110 -7.12 -8.06 -5.76
C VAL A 110 -6.22 -9.25 -6.04
N GLU A 111 -6.12 -9.66 -7.31
CA GLU A 111 -5.31 -10.81 -7.74
C GLU A 111 -3.82 -10.54 -7.56
N ARG A 112 -3.34 -9.37 -8.00
CA ARG A 112 -1.92 -9.03 -7.83
C ARG A 112 -1.56 -8.80 -6.37
N LEU A 113 -2.41 -8.15 -5.56
CA LEU A 113 -2.11 -7.95 -4.14
C LEU A 113 -1.98 -9.29 -3.41
N ALA A 114 -2.87 -10.26 -3.70
CA ALA A 114 -2.75 -11.61 -3.15
C ALA A 114 -1.43 -12.29 -3.55
N ALA A 115 -0.99 -12.13 -4.81
CA ALA A 115 0.28 -12.68 -5.28
C ALA A 115 1.50 -11.99 -4.66
N PHE A 116 1.44 -10.67 -4.44
CA PHE A 116 2.48 -9.94 -3.71
C PHE A 116 2.56 -10.43 -2.26
N THR A 117 1.43 -10.64 -1.58
CA THR A 117 1.41 -11.21 -0.22
C THR A 117 2.02 -12.60 -0.18
N GLU A 118 1.68 -13.47 -1.14
CA GLU A 118 2.23 -14.81 -1.23
C GLU A 118 3.76 -14.80 -1.39
N VAL A 119 4.28 -13.99 -2.32
CA VAL A 119 5.73 -13.85 -2.55
C VAL A 119 6.45 -13.21 -1.36
N LEU A 120 5.86 -12.20 -0.75
CA LEU A 120 6.51 -11.40 0.29
C LEU A 120 6.34 -11.94 1.70
N ASN A 121 5.55 -13.01 1.87
CA ASN A 121 5.48 -13.74 3.14
C ASN A 121 6.83 -14.35 3.54
N ASP A 122 7.71 -14.60 2.56
CA ASP A 122 9.10 -14.99 2.77
C ASP A 122 10.03 -14.11 1.90
N PRO A 123 10.53 -12.96 2.43
CA PRO A 123 11.25 -11.96 1.64
C PRO A 123 12.72 -12.37 1.36
N THR A 124 12.93 -13.55 0.77
CA THR A 124 14.23 -13.96 0.22
C THR A 124 14.64 -13.03 -0.92
N SER A 125 15.93 -13.00 -1.26
CA SER A 125 16.44 -12.20 -2.38
C SER A 125 15.75 -12.52 -3.70
N ALA A 126 15.40 -13.79 -3.95
CA ALA A 126 14.69 -14.22 -5.15
C ALA A 126 13.22 -13.72 -5.17
N ASN A 127 12.53 -13.79 -4.03
CA ASN A 127 11.15 -13.31 -3.89
C ASN A 127 11.07 -11.79 -4.00
N LEU A 128 11.98 -11.07 -3.34
CA LEU A 128 12.11 -9.61 -3.47
C LEU A 128 12.38 -9.21 -4.92
N SER A 129 13.32 -9.85 -5.61
CA SER A 129 13.59 -9.57 -7.02
C SER A 129 12.35 -9.77 -7.89
N SER A 130 11.61 -10.87 -7.67
CA SER A 130 10.37 -11.16 -8.42
C SER A 130 9.29 -10.10 -8.18
N ALA A 131 9.12 -9.65 -6.93
CA ALA A 131 8.17 -8.60 -6.58
C ALA A 131 8.59 -7.23 -7.15
N ILE A 132 9.87 -6.87 -7.07
CA ILE A 132 10.42 -5.64 -7.64
C ILE A 132 10.21 -5.61 -9.16
N ASP A 133 10.51 -6.71 -9.85
CA ASP A 133 10.36 -6.82 -11.29
C ASP A 133 8.90 -6.77 -11.72
N ALA A 134 8.00 -7.41 -10.96
CA ALA A 134 6.56 -7.25 -11.18
C ALA A 134 6.11 -5.80 -10.97
N TYR A 135 6.53 -5.16 -9.87
CA TYR A 135 6.16 -3.80 -9.53
C TYR A 135 6.54 -2.79 -10.61
N LYS A 136 7.76 -2.89 -11.16
CA LYS A 136 8.24 -2.05 -12.27
C LYS A 136 7.38 -2.14 -13.53
N THR A 137 6.68 -3.27 -13.74
CA THR A 137 5.80 -3.46 -14.90
C THR A 137 4.38 -2.97 -14.69
N LEU A 138 4.00 -2.65 -13.44
CA LEU A 138 2.67 -2.12 -13.15
C LEU A 138 2.55 -0.67 -13.65
N PRO A 139 1.39 -0.27 -14.20
CA PRO A 139 1.14 1.13 -14.57
C PRO A 139 1.41 2.07 -13.40
N GLU A 140 2.13 3.16 -13.66
CA GLU A 140 2.36 4.18 -12.64
C GLU A 140 1.05 4.82 -12.18
N GLY A 141 1.02 5.22 -10.91
CA GLY A 141 -0.13 5.87 -10.30
C GLY A 141 -0.59 5.18 -9.02
N HIS A 142 -1.71 5.65 -8.48
CA HIS A 142 -2.15 5.27 -7.14
C HIS A 142 -2.59 3.82 -6.99
N THR A 143 -2.90 3.16 -8.10
CA THR A 143 -3.41 1.78 -8.12
C THR A 143 -2.36 0.72 -7.81
N ARG A 144 -1.07 1.08 -7.77
CA ARG A 144 0.05 0.19 -7.37
C ARG A 144 0.61 0.47 -5.97
N PHE A 145 0.02 1.39 -5.20
CA PHE A 145 0.61 1.76 -3.89
C PHE A 145 0.41 0.70 -2.80
N SER A 146 -0.60 -0.16 -2.90
CA SER A 146 -0.78 -1.26 -1.96
C SER A 146 0.39 -2.24 -2.07
N GLU A 147 0.81 -2.55 -3.28
CA GLU A 147 1.95 -3.40 -3.60
C GLU A 147 3.26 -2.73 -3.20
N LEU A 148 3.40 -1.41 -3.40
CA LEU A 148 4.56 -0.64 -2.93
C LEU A 148 4.73 -0.76 -1.42
N ARG A 149 3.65 -0.53 -0.66
CA ARG A 149 3.67 -0.60 0.81
C ARG A 149 4.01 -2.00 1.30
N LEU A 150 3.42 -3.02 0.69
CA LEU A 150 3.68 -4.41 1.06
C LEU A 150 5.13 -4.81 0.76
N LEU A 151 5.64 -4.47 -0.43
CA LEU A 151 7.03 -4.71 -0.83
C LEU A 151 8.02 -4.02 0.10
N THR A 152 7.83 -2.72 0.34
CA THR A 152 8.72 -1.95 1.21
C THR A 152 8.67 -2.39 2.66
N TYR A 153 7.50 -2.77 3.18
CA TYR A 153 7.37 -3.33 4.52
C TYR A 153 8.14 -4.65 4.66
N ALA A 154 7.94 -5.58 3.72
CA ALA A 154 8.58 -6.90 3.74
C ALA A 154 10.09 -6.81 3.54
N TRP A 155 10.55 -5.98 2.61
CA TRP A 155 11.98 -5.74 2.38
C TRP A 155 12.64 -5.10 3.61
N SER A 156 11.95 -4.17 4.29
CA SER A 156 12.46 -3.54 5.52
C SER A 156 12.74 -4.53 6.65
N GLN A 157 12.08 -5.70 6.67
CA GLN A 157 12.35 -6.75 7.67
C GLN A 157 13.72 -7.39 7.50
N VAL A 158 14.31 -7.34 6.29
CA VAL A 158 15.58 -8.02 5.97
C VAL A 158 16.71 -7.06 5.57
N ASP A 159 16.37 -5.97 4.87
CA ASP A 159 17.33 -4.98 4.39
C ASP A 159 16.63 -3.60 4.22
N PRO A 160 16.44 -2.85 5.32
CA PRO A 160 15.78 -1.55 5.26
C PRO A 160 16.60 -0.49 4.52
N ALA A 161 17.93 -0.58 4.54
CA ALA A 161 18.79 0.37 3.84
C ALA A 161 18.70 0.19 2.31
N GLY A 162 18.75 -1.05 1.81
CA GLY A 162 18.54 -1.35 0.39
C GLY A 162 17.12 -1.01 -0.08
N ALA A 163 16.11 -1.23 0.77
CA ALA A 163 14.75 -0.78 0.48
C ALA A 163 14.67 0.75 0.33
N LEU A 164 15.34 1.52 1.20
CA LEU A 164 15.40 2.99 1.13
C LEU A 164 16.16 3.50 -0.11
N GLU A 165 17.23 2.82 -0.50
CA GLU A 165 17.95 3.10 -1.74
C GLU A 165 17.03 2.90 -2.95
N TRP A 166 16.32 1.77 -3.00
CA TRP A 166 15.42 1.46 -4.10
C TRP A 166 14.25 2.45 -4.20
N VAL A 167 13.55 2.76 -3.10
CA VAL A 167 12.45 3.75 -3.13
C VAL A 167 12.96 5.14 -3.51
N GLY A 168 14.23 5.44 -3.24
CA GLY A 168 14.91 6.67 -3.68
C GLY A 168 14.95 6.84 -5.20
N SER A 169 14.88 5.74 -5.96
CA SER A 169 14.86 5.72 -7.43
C SER A 169 13.48 5.91 -8.06
N LEU A 170 12.40 5.85 -7.25
CA LEU A 170 11.02 5.96 -7.73
C LEU A 170 10.60 7.42 -7.96
N SER A 171 9.40 7.60 -8.51
CA SER A 171 8.80 8.94 -8.65
C SER A 171 8.71 9.65 -7.30
N ARG A 172 8.69 11.00 -7.29
CA ARG A 172 8.66 11.79 -6.04
C ARG A 172 7.60 11.31 -5.04
N PHE A 173 6.40 11.01 -5.55
CA PHE A 173 5.28 10.61 -4.70
C PHE A 173 5.47 9.20 -4.13
N GLU A 174 5.96 8.27 -4.95
CA GLU A 174 6.25 6.91 -4.52
C GLU A 174 7.43 6.84 -3.59
N LYS A 175 8.47 7.65 -3.83
CA LYS A 175 9.58 7.82 -2.88
C LYS A 175 9.06 8.23 -1.52
N HIS A 176 8.15 9.19 -1.45
CA HIS A 176 7.58 9.65 -0.18
C HIS A 176 6.80 8.52 0.54
N ILE A 177 5.90 7.84 -0.18
CA ILE A 177 5.12 6.72 0.38
C ILE A 177 6.03 5.57 0.82
N GLY A 178 6.93 5.16 -0.06
CA GLY A 178 7.84 4.04 0.13
C GLY A 178 8.80 4.31 1.29
N SER A 179 9.44 5.47 1.33
CA SER A 179 10.37 5.82 2.42
C SER A 179 9.65 5.82 3.77
N GLY A 180 8.44 6.40 3.84
CA GLY A 180 7.64 6.37 5.06
C GLY A 180 7.30 4.95 5.51
N SER A 181 6.93 4.08 4.58
CA SER A 181 6.62 2.66 4.84
C SER A 181 7.85 1.87 5.30
N VAL A 182 9.02 2.10 4.69
CA VAL A 182 10.28 1.43 5.10
C VAL A 182 10.66 1.86 6.51
N LEU A 183 10.62 3.16 6.82
CA LEU A 183 11.04 3.71 8.11
C LEU A 183 10.08 3.38 9.25
N ASP A 184 8.78 3.33 8.97
CA ASP A 184 7.78 2.76 9.89
C ASP A 184 8.17 1.31 10.25
N ALA A 185 8.34 0.45 9.25
CA ALA A 185 8.72 -0.95 9.48
C ALA A 185 10.09 -1.09 10.18
N TRP A 186 11.09 -0.30 9.80
CA TRP A 186 12.43 -0.36 10.38
C TRP A 186 12.41 0.04 11.84
N SER A 187 11.70 1.13 12.18
CA SER A 187 11.66 1.67 13.55
C SER A 187 10.92 0.76 14.54
N ARG A 188 9.98 -0.09 14.09
CA ARG A 188 9.37 -1.13 14.93
C ARG A 188 10.41 -2.14 15.43
N ASN A 189 11.43 -2.43 14.62
CA ASN A 189 12.49 -3.38 14.96
C ASN A 189 13.67 -2.68 15.64
N ASP A 190 14.23 -1.66 14.98
CA ASP A 190 15.39 -0.89 15.42
C ASP A 190 15.18 0.62 15.20
N PRO A 191 14.56 1.32 16.17
CA PRO A 191 14.29 2.75 16.05
C PRO A 191 15.58 3.59 16.04
N ASN A 192 16.64 3.15 16.72
CA ASN A 192 17.88 3.92 16.79
C ASN A 192 18.58 3.96 15.43
N ALA A 193 18.67 2.80 14.74
CA ALA A 193 19.24 2.74 13.40
C ALA A 193 18.41 3.55 12.38
N ALA A 194 17.08 3.50 12.47
CA ALA A 194 16.21 4.31 11.61
C ALA A 194 16.41 5.83 11.84
N ILE A 195 16.53 6.27 13.10
CA ILE A 195 16.82 7.67 13.46
C ILE A 195 18.18 8.11 12.93
N GLU A 196 19.20 7.27 13.09
CA GLU A 196 20.54 7.55 12.59
C GLU A 196 20.54 7.69 11.06
N TRP A 197 19.90 6.75 10.36
CA TRP A 197 19.76 6.84 8.91
C TRP A 197 19.06 8.13 8.49
N ALA A 198 17.95 8.50 9.14
CA ALA A 198 17.21 9.71 8.81
C ALA A 198 18.08 10.97 8.97
N LYS A 199 18.86 11.07 10.06
CA LYS A 199 19.78 12.20 10.31
C LYS A 199 20.91 12.27 9.28
N ASN A 200 21.41 11.12 8.82
CA ASN A 200 22.51 11.06 7.86
C ASN A 200 22.04 11.33 6.41
N ASN A 201 20.74 11.20 6.12
CA ASN A 201 20.19 11.27 4.76
C ASN A 201 19.29 12.50 4.51
N PHE A 202 19.26 13.45 5.44
CA PHE A 202 18.51 14.69 5.29
C PHE A 202 19.18 15.83 6.07
N GLU A 203 19.26 17.00 5.44
CA GLU A 203 19.74 18.23 6.07
C GLU A 203 18.56 19.17 6.36
N GLY A 204 18.53 19.76 7.55
CA GLY A 204 17.49 20.70 7.99
C GLY A 204 16.70 20.20 9.21
N ASP A 205 15.96 21.11 9.83
CA ASP A 205 15.25 20.84 11.09
C ASP A 205 13.99 19.96 10.88
N ASP A 206 13.29 20.13 9.74
CA ASP A 206 12.04 19.44 9.43
C ASP A 206 12.27 18.16 8.61
N ASN A 207 12.95 17.18 9.21
CA ASN A 207 13.27 15.92 8.53
C ASN A 207 12.01 15.06 8.29
N PRO A 208 11.56 14.87 7.03
CA PRO A 208 10.30 14.21 6.70
C PRO A 208 10.30 12.72 7.03
N TYR A 209 11.47 12.11 7.24
CA TYR A 209 11.61 10.70 7.58
C TYR A 209 11.14 10.40 9.01
N PHE A 210 11.15 11.39 9.92
CA PHE A 210 10.72 11.16 11.29
C PHE A 210 9.24 10.79 11.41
N VAL A 211 8.38 11.17 10.47
CA VAL A 211 6.95 10.79 10.50
C VAL A 211 6.77 9.28 10.50
N GLY A 212 7.48 8.58 9.60
CA GLY A 212 7.46 7.11 9.55
C GLY A 212 8.04 6.49 10.81
N ILE A 213 9.19 7.01 11.28
CA ILE A 213 9.86 6.51 12.49
C ILE A 213 8.97 6.65 13.74
N ILE A 214 8.34 7.81 13.92
CA ILE A 214 7.44 8.06 15.06
C ILE A 214 6.25 7.11 15.02
N THR A 215 5.72 6.84 13.82
CA THR A 215 4.59 5.91 13.64
C THR A 215 4.98 4.50 14.07
N GLY A 216 6.13 4.00 13.62
CA GLY A 216 6.57 2.65 13.98
C GLY A 216 6.96 2.50 15.45
N MET A 217 7.57 3.52 16.06
CA MET A 217 7.84 3.54 17.51
C MET A 217 6.55 3.50 18.33
N ALA A 218 5.56 4.31 17.97
CA ALA A 218 4.29 4.35 18.69
C ALA A 218 3.59 2.99 18.67
N GLU A 219 3.59 2.28 17.54
CA GLU A 219 2.93 0.97 17.42
C GLU A 219 3.60 -0.12 18.26
N LYS A 220 4.92 -0.06 18.42
CA LYS A 220 5.66 -0.96 19.33
C LYS A 220 5.29 -0.73 20.79
N ASP A 221 5.16 0.53 21.21
CA ASP A 221 4.84 0.87 22.60
C ASP A 221 3.40 0.48 22.98
N PHE A 222 2.44 0.60 22.05
CA PHE A 222 1.04 0.20 22.30
C PHE A 222 0.82 -1.32 22.35
N THR A 223 1.67 -2.13 21.73
CA THR A 223 1.53 -3.61 21.77
C THR A 223 2.12 -4.24 23.02
N GLY A 224 2.89 -3.49 23.81
CA GLY A 224 3.49 -3.93 25.08
C GLY A 224 2.77 -3.45 26.35
N ALA A 225 1.71 -2.65 26.23
CA ALA A 225 0.90 -2.11 27.34
C ALA A 225 -0.42 -2.88 27.52
#